data_AF-A0A928YZG7-F1
#
_entry.id   AF-A0A928YZG7-F1
#
_cell.length_a   1.000
_cell.length_b   1.000
_cell.length_c   1.000
_cell.angle_alpha   90.00
_cell.angle_beta   90.00
_cell.angle_gamma   90.00
#
_symmetry.space_group_name_H-M   'P 1'
#
loop_
_entity.id
_entity.type
_entity.pdbx_description
1 polymer ?
#
loop_
_entity_poly.entity_id
_entity_poly.type
_entity_poly.pdbx_seq_one_letter_code
_entity_poly.pdbx_strand_id
1 'polypeptide(L)'
;MNFADFSFWWTLVLCSAIVLGVRSMSRSLKLWSSSWDRLGLMVISLVIFYNAAQASFLIFITELVLNYLMVCVIQRLSGWKATLLATLTILANLLVLAYFKYLPFLIQDLLGIAIAPDQTSSIFPDLRQIPPGISFYTFQMVAFVVDSLRSTEKRNLGLIDYINFTSFFPQVVAGPIERRSDLLPQMQAFEFKFSAEAVELGLRWVVLG
;
A
#
# COMPACT_ATOMS: atom_id res chain seq x y z
N MET A 1 6.90 8.97 -3.76
CA MET A 1 7.75 7.96 -3.09
C MET A 1 8.77 7.53 -4.11
N ASN A 2 10.00 7.95 -3.95
CA ASN A 2 11.12 7.54 -4.79
C ASN A 2 12.28 7.21 -3.86
N PHE A 3 12.95 6.07 -4.09
CA PHE A 3 14.14 5.70 -3.32
C PHE A 3 15.32 6.64 -3.58
N ALA A 4 15.28 7.47 -4.61
CA ALA A 4 16.29 8.52 -4.81
C ALA A 4 16.05 9.76 -3.94
N ASP A 5 14.86 9.95 -3.36
CA ASP A 5 14.54 11.15 -2.60
C ASP A 5 15.20 11.11 -1.21
N PHE A 6 15.92 12.17 -0.85
CA PHE A 6 16.51 12.29 0.47
C PHE A 6 15.46 12.30 1.59
N SER A 7 14.30 12.92 1.35
CA SER A 7 13.18 12.95 2.30
C SER A 7 12.67 11.56 2.65
N PHE A 8 12.69 10.63 1.69
CA PHE A 8 12.29 9.24 1.91
C PHE A 8 13.21 8.57 2.94
N TRP A 9 14.52 8.61 2.71
CA TRP A 9 15.50 7.96 3.59
C TRP A 9 15.51 8.57 4.98
N TRP A 10 15.44 9.90 5.08
CA TRP A 10 15.38 10.61 6.35
C TRP A 10 14.13 10.21 7.16
N THR A 11 12.97 10.16 6.50
CA THR A 11 11.71 9.74 7.12
C THR A 11 11.78 8.28 7.58
N LEU A 12 12.33 7.39 6.74
CA LEU A 12 12.49 5.98 7.07
C LEU A 12 13.39 5.79 8.29
N VAL A 13 14.56 6.45 8.33
CA VAL A 13 15.52 6.33 9.44
C VAL A 13 14.95 6.88 10.74
N LEU A 14 14.36 8.08 10.72
CA LEU A 14 13.77 8.69 11.92
C LEU A 14 12.60 7.86 12.46
N CYS A 15 11.67 7.46 11.60
CA CYS A 15 10.51 6.68 12.00
C CYS A 15 10.94 5.31 12.56
N SER A 16 11.91 4.66 11.89
CA SER A 16 12.47 3.39 12.34
C SER A 16 13.19 3.52 13.68
N ALA A 17 13.97 4.58 13.89
CA ALA A 17 14.65 4.85 15.17
C ALA A 17 13.64 5.03 16.32
N ILE A 18 12.54 5.76 16.07
CA ILE A 18 11.46 5.94 17.06
C ILE A 18 10.80 4.60 17.37
N VAL A 19 10.38 3.84 16.37
CA VAL A 19 9.70 2.54 16.55
C VAL A 19 10.61 1.55 17.28
N LEU A 20 11.89 1.46 16.90
CA LEU A 20 12.86 0.59 17.54
C LEU A 20 13.22 1.05 18.96
N GLY A 21 13.24 2.37 19.21
CA GLY A 21 13.42 2.94 20.54
C GLY A 21 12.27 2.58 21.49
N VAL A 22 11.02 2.78 21.05
CA VAL A 22 9.81 2.38 21.77
C VAL A 22 9.81 0.87 22.03
N ARG A 23 10.21 0.08 21.03
CA ARG A 23 10.37 -1.38 21.14
C ARG A 23 11.38 -1.78 22.19
N SER A 24 12.57 -1.17 22.19
CA SER A 24 13.63 -1.45 23.15
C SER A 24 13.16 -1.13 24.59
N MET A 25 12.56 0.04 24.78
CA MET A 25 12.03 0.47 26.07
C MET A 25 10.93 -0.46 26.58
N SER A 26 9.97 -0.81 25.72
CA SER A 26 8.84 -1.68 26.10
C SER A 26 9.27 -3.14 26.32
N ARG A 27 10.31 -3.62 25.63
CA ARG A 27 10.97 -4.90 25.95
C ARG A 27 11.65 -4.88 27.32
N SER A 28 12.32 -3.78 27.69
CA SER A 28 12.87 -3.62 29.04
C SER A 28 11.80 -3.71 30.13
N LEU A 29 10.55 -3.38 29.80
CA LEU A 29 9.39 -3.44 30.70
C LEU A 29 8.60 -4.75 30.61
N LYS A 30 9.03 -5.72 29.78
CA LYS A 30 8.32 -7.00 29.51
C LYS A 30 6.89 -6.86 28.97
N LEU A 31 6.53 -5.69 28.41
CA LEU A 31 5.19 -5.42 27.86
C LEU A 31 5.08 -5.76 26.36
N TRP A 32 6.16 -6.19 25.72
CA TRP A 32 6.22 -6.39 24.28
C TRP A 32 5.63 -7.74 23.84
N SER A 33 4.79 -7.68 22.82
CA SER A 33 4.17 -8.82 22.10
C SER A 33 4.53 -8.74 20.61
N SER A 34 4.52 -9.86 19.88
CA SER A 34 4.85 -9.89 18.45
C SER A 34 3.92 -9.02 17.60
N SER A 35 2.67 -8.80 18.03
CA SER A 35 1.73 -7.90 17.37
C SER A 35 2.22 -6.45 17.25
N TRP A 36 3.10 -6.01 18.16
CA TRP A 36 3.64 -4.65 18.14
C TRP A 36 4.70 -4.45 17.05
N ASP A 37 5.41 -5.50 16.64
CA ASP A 37 6.35 -5.41 15.51
C ASP A 37 5.57 -5.16 14.20
N ARG A 38 4.44 -5.84 14.00
CA ARG A 38 3.52 -5.60 12.87
C ARG A 38 2.94 -4.19 12.88
N LEU A 39 2.57 -3.69 14.07
CA LEU A 39 2.07 -2.32 14.22
C LEU A 39 3.17 -1.29 13.92
N GLY A 40 4.41 -1.55 14.34
CA GLY A 40 5.56 -0.72 14.00
C GLY A 40 5.79 -0.63 12.49
N LEU A 41 5.74 -1.76 11.79
CA LEU A 41 5.83 -1.79 10.32
C LEU A 41 4.71 -0.97 9.65
N MET A 42 3.49 -1.08 10.18
CA MET A 42 2.32 -0.35 9.69
C MET A 42 2.52 1.15 9.82
N VAL A 43 2.98 1.61 10.99
CA VAL A 43 3.25 3.02 11.25
C VAL A 43 4.34 3.55 10.31
N ILE A 44 5.46 2.84 10.16
CA ILE A 44 6.54 3.24 9.26
C ILE A 44 6.02 3.38 7.83
N SER A 45 5.31 2.37 7.35
CA SER A 45 4.75 2.34 6.00
C SER A 45 3.81 3.51 5.73
N LEU A 46 2.85 3.76 6.63
CA LEU A 46 1.89 4.85 6.50
C LEU A 46 2.54 6.25 6.60
N VAL A 47 3.54 6.42 7.47
CA VAL A 47 4.26 7.70 7.61
C VAL A 47 5.06 8.02 6.34
N ILE A 48 5.71 7.02 5.74
CA ILE A 48 6.43 7.21 4.47
C ILE A 48 5.46 7.59 3.35
N PHE A 49 4.31 6.91 3.27
CA PHE A 49 3.25 7.27 2.32
C PHE A 49 2.73 8.69 2.51
N TYR A 50 2.45 9.08 3.75
CA TYR A 50 1.99 10.43 4.09
C TYR A 50 3.02 11.48 3.69
N ASN A 51 4.29 11.27 4.04
CA ASN A 51 5.37 12.19 3.70
C ASN A 51 5.54 12.35 2.19
N ALA A 52 5.35 11.26 1.45
CA ALA A 52 5.51 11.28 0.01
C ALA A 52 4.34 11.91 -0.76
N ALA A 53 3.13 11.93 -0.18
CA ALA A 53 1.95 12.49 -0.83
C ALA A 53 0.85 12.93 0.13
N GLN A 54 1.09 14.04 0.81
CA GLN A 54 0.17 14.61 1.77
C GLN A 54 -1.22 14.93 1.16
N ALA A 55 -1.26 15.44 -0.07
CA ALA A 55 -2.50 15.86 -0.74
C ALA A 55 -3.44 14.68 -1.06
N SER A 56 -2.87 13.50 -1.32
CA SER A 56 -3.63 12.34 -1.80
C SER A 56 -3.59 11.13 -0.87
N PHE A 57 -2.95 11.29 0.29
CA PHE A 57 -2.98 10.31 1.38
C PHE A 57 -4.41 9.96 1.81
N LEU A 58 -5.33 10.92 1.81
CA LEU A 58 -6.73 10.68 2.16
C LEU A 58 -7.41 9.74 1.15
N ILE A 59 -7.08 9.86 -0.14
CA ILE A 59 -7.58 8.98 -1.20
C ILE A 59 -7.07 7.56 -0.94
N PHE A 60 -5.75 7.42 -0.72
CA PHE A 60 -5.12 6.15 -0.42
C PHE A 60 -5.75 5.45 0.80
N ILE A 61 -5.93 6.16 1.91
CA ILE A 61 -6.55 5.61 3.13
C ILE A 61 -8.01 5.22 2.86
N THR A 62 -8.74 6.03 2.09
CA THR A 62 -10.14 5.73 1.74
C THR A 62 -10.24 4.47 0.89
N GLU A 63 -9.42 4.35 -0.16
CA GLU A 63 -9.35 3.14 -0.99
C GLU A 63 -8.96 1.92 -0.16
N LEU A 64 -7.95 2.05 0.71
CA LEU A 64 -7.49 0.99 1.60
C LEU A 64 -8.62 0.50 2.51
N VAL A 65 -9.28 1.42 3.23
CA VAL A 65 -10.35 1.05 4.18
C VAL A 65 -11.54 0.44 3.44
N LEU A 66 -11.97 1.04 2.32
CA LEU A 66 -13.08 0.52 1.53
C LEU A 66 -12.75 -0.88 0.99
N ASN A 67 -11.57 -1.10 0.44
CA ASN A 67 -11.17 -2.42 -0.06
C ASN A 67 -11.12 -3.45 1.07
N TYR A 68 -10.58 -3.11 2.24
CA TYR A 68 -10.59 -3.99 3.39
C TYR A 68 -12.01 -4.42 3.76
N LEU A 69 -12.93 -3.46 3.87
CA LEU A 69 -14.34 -3.73 4.20
C LEU A 69 -15.00 -4.61 3.13
N MET A 70 -14.79 -4.30 1.84
CA MET A 70 -15.34 -5.11 0.75
C MET A 70 -14.80 -6.54 0.78
N VAL A 71 -13.50 -6.73 1.02
CA VAL A 71 -12.90 -8.06 1.15
C VAL A 71 -13.49 -8.84 2.34
N CYS A 72 -13.68 -8.19 3.49
CA CYS A 72 -14.35 -8.81 4.64
C CYS A 72 -15.77 -9.28 4.30
N VAL A 73 -16.51 -8.51 3.49
CA VAL A 73 -17.86 -8.89 3.04
C VAL A 73 -17.80 -10.01 2.00
N ILE A 74 -16.90 -9.92 1.02
CA ILE A 74 -16.71 -10.94 -0.04
C ILE A 74 -16.47 -12.32 0.57
N GLN A 75 -15.63 -12.42 1.61
CA GLN A 75 -15.33 -13.70 2.28
C GLN A 75 -16.55 -14.31 3.01
N ARG A 76 -17.55 -13.49 3.36
CA ARG A 76 -18.80 -13.95 3.99
C ARG A 76 -19.85 -14.36 2.96
N LEU A 77 -19.75 -13.88 1.72
CA LEU A 77 -20.65 -14.23 0.63
C LEU A 77 -20.21 -15.53 -0.06
N SER A 78 -21.09 -16.07 -0.92
CA SER A 78 -20.81 -17.25 -1.74
C SER A 78 -21.48 -17.13 -3.10
N GLY A 79 -20.92 -17.82 -4.10
CA GLY A 79 -21.46 -17.86 -5.46
C GLY A 79 -21.46 -16.49 -6.15
N TRP A 80 -22.49 -16.21 -6.96
CA TRP A 80 -22.57 -15.04 -7.81
C TRP A 80 -22.50 -13.70 -7.07
N LYS A 81 -23.01 -13.63 -5.82
CA LYS A 81 -22.99 -12.40 -5.01
C LYS A 81 -21.57 -11.99 -4.64
N ALA A 82 -20.72 -12.96 -4.28
CA ALA A 82 -19.32 -12.72 -3.98
C ALA A 82 -18.57 -12.24 -5.24
N THR A 83 -18.82 -12.89 -6.38
CA THR A 83 -18.23 -12.51 -7.66
C THR A 83 -18.66 -11.10 -8.08
N LEU A 84 -19.95 -10.75 -7.97
CA LEU A 84 -20.44 -9.42 -8.31
C LEU A 84 -19.79 -8.33 -7.45
N LEU A 85 -19.72 -8.54 -6.13
CA LEU A 85 -19.12 -7.58 -5.22
C LEU A 85 -17.60 -7.42 -5.48
N ALA A 86 -16.90 -8.51 -5.76
CA ALA A 86 -15.50 -8.47 -6.16
C ALA A 86 -15.32 -7.68 -7.46
N THR A 87 -16.14 -7.93 -8.49
CA THR A 87 -16.11 -7.19 -9.75
C THR A 87 -16.35 -5.70 -9.54
N LEU A 88 -17.36 -5.32 -8.75
CA LEU A 88 -17.64 -3.91 -8.45
C LEU A 88 -16.47 -3.24 -7.71
N THR A 89 -15.84 -3.95 -6.77
CA THR A 89 -14.67 -3.46 -6.02
C THR A 89 -13.48 -3.24 -6.96
N ILE A 90 -13.22 -4.18 -7.87
CA ILE A 90 -12.16 -4.07 -8.87
C ILE A 90 -12.43 -2.91 -9.82
N LEU A 91 -13.67 -2.75 -10.30
CA LEU A 91 -14.03 -1.62 -11.17
C LEU A 91 -13.86 -0.28 -10.46
N ALA A 92 -14.24 -0.17 -9.19
CA ALA A 92 -14.04 1.05 -8.40
C ALA A 92 -12.55 1.41 -8.31
N ASN A 93 -11.68 0.45 -7.98
CA ASN A 93 -10.23 0.62 -7.94
C ASN A 93 -9.65 1.07 -9.28
N LEU A 94 -10.07 0.42 -10.38
CA LEU A 94 -9.60 0.78 -11.72
C LEU A 94 -10.12 2.14 -12.17
N LEU A 95 -11.31 2.56 -11.76
CA LEU A 95 -11.86 3.88 -12.04
C LEU A 95 -11.08 4.98 -11.33
N VAL A 96 -10.72 4.79 -10.05
CA VAL A 96 -9.87 5.76 -9.33
C VAL A 96 -8.50 5.87 -10.00
N LEU A 97 -7.89 4.74 -10.35
CA LEU A 97 -6.63 4.73 -11.10
C LEU A 97 -6.76 5.43 -12.47
N ALA A 98 -7.83 5.15 -13.21
CA ALA A 98 -8.10 5.79 -14.50
C ALA A 98 -8.25 7.31 -14.37
N TYR A 99 -9.02 7.75 -13.36
CA TYR A 99 -9.26 9.17 -13.08
C TYR A 99 -7.96 9.92 -12.76
N PHE A 100 -7.15 9.43 -11.83
CA PHE A 100 -5.94 10.15 -11.42
C PHE A 100 -4.78 10.01 -12.41
N LYS A 101 -4.62 8.86 -13.07
CA LYS A 101 -3.44 8.59 -13.89
C LYS A 101 -3.63 8.81 -15.38
N TYR A 102 -4.82 8.56 -15.92
CA TYR A 102 -5.04 8.51 -17.37
C TYR A 102 -5.98 9.61 -17.88
N LEU A 103 -6.85 10.16 -17.04
CA LEU A 103 -7.77 11.23 -17.44
C LEU A 103 -7.05 12.49 -17.97
N PRO A 104 -5.96 12.98 -17.36
CA PRO A 104 -5.24 14.14 -17.90
C PRO A 104 -4.72 13.90 -19.33
N PHE A 105 -4.08 12.76 -19.55
CA PHE A 105 -3.59 12.31 -20.87
C PHE A 105 -4.74 12.18 -21.88
N LEU A 106 -5.84 11.55 -21.50
CA LEU A 106 -6.96 11.29 -22.42
C LEU A 106 -7.62 12.60 -22.89
N ILE A 107 -7.74 13.61 -22.03
CA ILE A 107 -8.39 14.86 -22.43
C ILE A 107 -7.42 15.76 -23.21
N GLN A 108 -6.16 15.85 -22.79
CA GLN A 108 -5.18 16.75 -23.40
C GLN A 108 -4.63 16.20 -24.72
N ASP A 109 -4.19 14.95 -24.74
CA ASP A 109 -3.44 14.39 -25.87
C ASP A 109 -4.35 13.68 -26.88
N LEU A 110 -5.45 13.04 -26.43
CA LEU A 110 -6.34 12.29 -27.31
C LEU A 110 -7.50 13.14 -27.85
N LEU A 111 -8.14 13.93 -27.00
CA LEU A 111 -9.27 14.78 -27.41
C LEU A 111 -8.83 16.15 -27.93
N GLY A 112 -7.57 16.54 -27.73
CA GLY A 112 -7.02 17.81 -28.21
C GLY A 112 -7.71 19.04 -27.62
N ILE A 113 -8.40 18.89 -26.50
CA ILE A 113 -9.13 19.98 -25.84
C ILE A 113 -8.09 20.82 -25.11
N ALA A 114 -7.68 21.93 -25.72
CA ALA A 114 -6.85 22.93 -25.07
C ALA A 114 -7.63 23.56 -23.92
N ILE A 115 -7.28 23.20 -22.69
CA ILE A 115 -7.91 23.74 -21.49
C ILE A 115 -7.13 24.97 -21.09
N ALA A 116 -7.83 26.09 -21.01
CA ALA A 116 -7.24 27.36 -20.61
C ALA A 116 -6.54 27.20 -19.23
N PRO A 117 -5.34 27.79 -19.02
CA PRO A 117 -4.54 27.57 -17.82
C PRO A 117 -5.29 27.85 -16.52
N ASP A 118 -6.26 28.76 -16.54
CA ASP A 118 -7.11 29.19 -15.44
C ASP A 118 -8.22 28.19 -15.05
N GLN A 119 -8.57 27.24 -15.93
CA GLN A 119 -9.58 26.19 -15.67
C GLN A 119 -8.97 24.80 -15.44
N THR A 120 -7.65 24.66 -15.61
CA THR A 120 -6.97 23.36 -15.42
C THR A 120 -7.06 22.83 -14.00
N SER A 121 -7.05 23.70 -12.98
CA SER A 121 -7.10 23.28 -11.57
C SER A 121 -8.48 22.89 -11.04
N SER A 122 -9.56 23.23 -11.76
CA SER A 122 -10.94 22.89 -11.35
C SER A 122 -11.46 21.60 -12.01
N ILE A 123 -10.88 21.21 -13.15
CA ILE A 123 -11.31 20.04 -13.93
C ILE A 123 -10.35 18.85 -13.73
N PHE A 124 -9.05 19.09 -13.51
CA PHE A 124 -8.06 18.03 -13.36
C PHE A 124 -7.58 17.89 -11.92
N PRO A 125 -7.33 16.66 -11.46
CA PRO A 125 -6.45 16.49 -10.31
C PRO A 125 -5.09 17.08 -10.69
N ASP A 126 -4.65 18.07 -9.92
CA ASP A 126 -3.33 18.67 -10.07
C ASP A 126 -2.27 17.54 -10.05
N LEU A 127 -1.19 17.64 -10.81
CA LEU A 127 -0.13 16.61 -10.85
C LEU A 127 0.41 16.30 -9.44
N ARG A 128 0.31 17.27 -8.52
CA ARG A 128 0.65 17.15 -7.09
C ARG A 128 -0.33 16.27 -6.28
N GLN A 129 -1.51 15.98 -6.83
CA GLN A 129 -2.54 15.13 -6.22
C GLN A 129 -2.45 13.67 -6.67
N ILE A 130 -1.61 13.32 -7.65
CA ILE A 130 -1.45 11.92 -8.05
C ILE A 130 -0.73 11.16 -6.92
N PRO A 131 -1.36 10.15 -6.30
CA PRO A 131 -0.70 9.35 -5.29
C PRO A 131 0.51 8.61 -5.89
N PRO A 132 1.70 8.73 -5.29
CA PRO A 132 2.85 7.95 -5.69
C PRO A 132 2.56 6.47 -5.44
N GLY A 133 2.85 5.65 -6.45
CA GLY A 133 2.56 4.22 -6.37
C GLY A 133 1.09 3.87 -6.55
N ILE A 134 0.21 4.79 -7.00
CA ILE A 134 -1.22 4.49 -7.26
C ILE A 134 -1.43 3.22 -8.06
N SER A 135 -0.68 3.04 -9.15
CA SER A 135 -0.78 1.79 -9.92
C SER A 135 -0.45 0.56 -9.09
N PHE A 136 0.64 0.58 -8.32
CA PHE A 136 1.10 -0.57 -7.56
C PHE A 136 0.13 -0.95 -6.44
N TYR A 137 -0.27 0.00 -5.59
CA TYR A 137 -1.20 -0.32 -4.52
C TYR A 137 -2.59 -0.66 -5.06
N THR A 138 -3.05 -0.03 -6.15
CA THR A 138 -4.33 -0.39 -6.78
C THR A 138 -4.30 -1.83 -7.29
N PHE A 139 -3.23 -2.24 -7.99
CA PHE A 139 -3.10 -3.61 -8.48
C PHE A 139 -2.90 -4.62 -7.34
N GLN A 140 -2.22 -4.25 -6.25
CA GLN A 140 -2.15 -5.07 -5.05
C GLN A 140 -3.54 -5.27 -4.41
N MET A 141 -4.33 -4.21 -4.26
CA MET A 141 -5.70 -4.30 -3.74
C MET A 141 -6.57 -5.19 -4.64
N VAL A 142 -6.48 -5.03 -5.97
CA VAL A 142 -7.17 -5.87 -6.95
C VAL A 142 -6.75 -7.34 -6.84
N ALA A 143 -5.44 -7.61 -6.79
CA ALA A 143 -4.91 -8.96 -6.62
C ALA A 143 -5.44 -9.57 -5.31
N PHE A 144 -5.46 -8.78 -4.22
CA PHE A 144 -5.98 -9.21 -2.93
C PHE A 144 -7.47 -9.56 -3.00
N VAL A 145 -8.29 -8.77 -3.71
CA VAL A 145 -9.72 -9.04 -3.92
C VAL A 145 -9.92 -10.34 -4.70
N VAL A 146 -9.18 -10.53 -5.79
CA VAL A 146 -9.26 -11.75 -6.63
C VAL A 146 -8.85 -12.99 -5.84
N ASP A 147 -7.73 -12.90 -5.11
CA ASP A 147 -7.25 -14.01 -4.29
C ASP A 147 -8.22 -14.32 -3.14
N SER A 148 -8.87 -13.29 -2.57
CA SER A 148 -9.93 -13.45 -1.54
C SER A 148 -11.19 -14.11 -2.07
N LEU A 149 -11.55 -13.86 -3.34
CA LEU A 149 -12.69 -14.51 -3.99
C LEU A 149 -12.41 -15.99 -4.26
N ARG A 150 -11.16 -16.34 -4.58
CA ARG A 150 -10.73 -17.72 -4.90
C ARG A 150 -10.41 -18.55 -3.65
N SER A 151 -10.06 -17.91 -2.54
CA SER A 151 -9.64 -18.60 -1.32
C SER A 151 -10.75 -19.48 -0.77
N THR A 152 -10.48 -20.77 -0.65
CA THR A 152 -11.31 -21.74 0.09
C THR A 152 -11.17 -21.56 1.59
N GLU A 153 -10.03 -21.04 2.06
CA GLU A 153 -9.81 -20.73 3.46
C GLU A 153 -10.38 -19.35 3.82
N LYS A 154 -11.46 -19.35 4.61
CA LYS A 154 -12.03 -18.15 5.24
C LYS A 154 -11.23 -17.81 6.50
N ARG A 155 -9.97 -17.42 6.32
CA ARG A 155 -9.10 -17.07 7.44
C ARG A 155 -9.40 -15.64 7.90
N ASN A 156 -9.47 -15.42 9.22
CA ASN A 156 -9.66 -14.09 9.79
C ASN A 156 -8.56 -13.15 9.28
N LEU A 157 -8.96 -12.16 8.49
CA LEU A 157 -8.07 -11.14 7.98
C LEU A 157 -7.92 -10.04 9.03
N GLY A 158 -6.73 -9.89 9.60
CA GLY A 158 -6.43 -8.77 10.50
C GLY A 158 -6.29 -7.47 9.70
N LEU A 159 -6.86 -6.38 10.22
CA LEU A 159 -6.72 -5.05 9.62
C LEU A 159 -5.26 -4.62 9.50
N ILE A 160 -4.44 -4.88 10.52
CA ILE A 160 -3.02 -4.53 10.53
C ILE A 160 -2.27 -5.29 9.41
N ASP A 161 -2.56 -6.58 9.24
CA ASP A 161 -1.90 -7.40 8.22
C ASP A 161 -2.27 -6.91 6.82
N TYR A 162 -3.52 -6.51 6.61
CA TYR A 162 -3.99 -5.96 5.34
C TYR A 162 -3.38 -4.58 5.04
N ILE A 163 -3.30 -3.69 6.04
CA ILE A 163 -2.64 -2.40 5.89
C ILE A 163 -1.17 -2.62 5.54
N ASN A 164 -0.48 -3.52 6.26
CA ASN A 164 0.91 -3.85 5.95
C ASN A 164 1.06 -4.39 4.54
N PHE A 165 0.23 -5.36 4.13
CA PHE A 165 0.26 -5.90 2.76
C PHE A 165 0.13 -4.81 1.69
N THR A 166 -0.78 -3.86 1.89
CA THR A 166 -1.13 -2.84 0.86
C THR A 166 -0.23 -1.60 0.91
N SER A 167 0.32 -1.27 2.08
CA SER A 167 1.15 -0.09 2.29
C SER A 167 2.64 -0.42 2.36
N PHE A 168 3.06 -1.68 2.16
CA PHE A 168 4.44 -2.09 2.27
C PHE A 168 5.32 -1.32 1.28
N PHE A 169 6.01 -0.29 1.79
CA PHE A 169 6.70 0.69 0.98
C PHE A 169 7.78 0.11 0.05
N PRO A 170 8.52 -0.98 0.40
CA PRO A 170 9.48 -1.57 -0.54
C PRO A 170 8.81 -2.02 -1.83
N GLN A 171 7.59 -2.54 -1.70
CA GLN A 171 6.86 -3.08 -2.82
C GLN A 171 6.07 -2.02 -3.59
N VAL A 172 5.44 -1.07 -2.91
CA VAL A 172 4.65 -0.03 -3.61
C VAL A 172 5.54 0.90 -4.44
N VAL A 173 6.80 1.09 -4.04
CA VAL A 173 7.73 1.95 -4.78
C VAL A 173 8.33 1.25 -6.00
N ALA A 174 8.76 -0.01 -5.88
CA ALA A 174 9.46 -0.69 -6.98
C ALA A 174 9.33 -2.23 -6.99
N GLY A 175 8.45 -2.82 -6.18
CA GLY A 175 8.33 -4.27 -6.12
C GLY A 175 7.38 -4.85 -7.16
N PRO A 176 7.55 -6.14 -7.52
CA PRO A 176 6.55 -6.85 -8.32
C PRO A 176 5.21 -6.92 -7.57
N ILE A 177 4.12 -7.08 -8.30
CA ILE A 177 2.79 -7.29 -7.71
C ILE A 177 2.75 -8.72 -7.17
N GLU A 178 2.87 -8.85 -5.84
CA GLU A 178 2.92 -10.13 -5.12
C GLU A 178 1.52 -10.69 -4.89
N ARG A 179 1.43 -12.02 -4.85
CA ARG A 179 0.19 -12.72 -4.53
C ARG A 179 -0.10 -12.67 -3.03
N ARG A 180 -1.40 -12.72 -2.69
CA ARG A 180 -1.83 -12.81 -1.29
C ARG A 180 -1.23 -14.03 -0.58
N SER A 181 -1.12 -15.17 -1.26
CA SER A 181 -0.58 -16.41 -0.70
C SER A 181 0.88 -16.28 -0.25
N ASP A 182 1.64 -15.39 -0.89
CA ASP A 182 3.09 -15.36 -0.75
C ASP A 182 3.51 -14.27 0.25
N LEU A 183 2.88 -13.09 0.17
CA LEU A 183 3.25 -11.95 1.01
C LEU A 183 2.46 -11.88 2.32
N LEU A 184 1.18 -12.26 2.36
CA LEU A 184 0.36 -12.13 3.58
C LEU A 184 0.92 -12.96 4.76
N PRO A 185 1.40 -14.21 4.56
CA PRO A 185 2.03 -14.95 5.66
C PRO A 185 3.27 -14.26 6.23
N GLN A 186 4.04 -13.57 5.38
CA GLN A 186 5.22 -12.81 5.81
C GLN A 186 4.81 -11.59 6.66
N MET A 187 3.74 -10.89 6.28
CA MET A 187 3.19 -9.79 7.08
C MET A 187 2.67 -10.27 8.44
N GLN A 188 2.02 -11.44 8.46
CA GLN A 188 1.49 -12.05 9.69
C GLN A 188 2.59 -12.54 10.63
N ALA A 189 3.71 -13.03 10.08
CA ALA A 189 4.86 -13.51 10.83
C ALA A 189 5.95 -12.43 11.05
N PHE A 190 5.70 -11.18 10.67
CA PHE A 190 6.70 -10.13 10.68
C PHE A 190 7.19 -9.80 12.10
N GLU A 191 8.51 -9.80 12.27
CA GLU A 191 9.19 -9.41 13.50
C GLU A 191 10.46 -8.63 13.16
N PHE A 192 10.77 -7.58 13.93
CA PHE A 192 12.00 -6.81 13.74
C PHE A 192 13.20 -7.63 14.27
N LYS A 193 13.83 -8.41 13.40
CA LYS A 193 15.00 -9.22 13.71
C LYS A 193 16.20 -8.74 12.91
N PHE A 194 17.34 -8.66 13.58
CA PHE A 194 18.62 -8.47 12.91
C PHE A 194 19.15 -9.84 12.48
N SER A 195 19.49 -9.98 11.20
CA SER A 195 20.17 -11.15 10.65
C SER A 195 21.32 -10.68 9.78
N ALA A 196 22.54 -11.12 10.11
CA ALA A 196 23.73 -10.80 9.32
C ALA A 196 23.61 -11.36 7.89
N GLU A 197 23.01 -12.54 7.74
CA GLU A 197 22.74 -13.17 6.44
C GLU A 197 21.79 -12.31 5.59
N ALA A 198 20.76 -11.73 6.20
CA ALA A 198 19.83 -10.85 5.51
C ALA A 198 20.50 -9.53 5.06
N VAL A 199 21.40 -8.99 5.87
CA VAL A 199 22.20 -7.80 5.52
C VAL A 199 23.14 -8.13 4.37
N GLU A 200 23.86 -9.24 4.42
CA GLU A 200 24.75 -9.68 3.35
C GLU A 200 24.00 -9.90 2.04
N LEU A 201 22.87 -10.62 2.09
CA LEU A 201 22.01 -10.82 0.94
C LEU A 201 21.56 -9.48 0.38
N GLY A 202 20.96 -8.61 1.18
CA GLY A 202 20.49 -7.29 0.75
C GLY A 202 21.59 -6.45 0.09
N LEU A 203 22.79 -6.41 0.67
CA LEU A 203 23.94 -5.72 0.07
C LEU A 203 24.32 -6.31 -1.29
N ARG A 204 24.29 -7.64 -1.44
CA ARG A 204 24.55 -8.28 -2.74
C ARG A 204 23.53 -7.85 -3.80
N TRP A 205 22.23 -7.82 -3.48
CA TRP A 205 21.20 -7.35 -4.41
C TRP A 205 21.43 -5.88 -4.78
N VAL A 206 21.71 -5.00 -3.82
CA VAL A 206 21.98 -3.57 -4.08
C VAL A 206 23.20 -3.38 -5.00
N VAL A 207 24.26 -4.18 -4.83
CA VAL A 207 25.46 -4.10 -5.68
C VAL A 207 25.21 -4.62 -7.09
N LEU A 208 24.36 -5.62 -7.26
CA LEU A 208 24.03 -6.20 -8.56
C LEU A 208 23.04 -5.36 -9.37
N GLY A 209 22.19 -4.56 -8.70
CA GLY A 209 21.10 -3.80 -9.29
C GLY A 209 19.84 -4.64 -9.47
#